data_AF-A0A6N4TID0-F1
#
_entry.id   AF-A0A6N4TID0-F1
#
_cell.length_a   1.000
_cell.length_b   1.000
_cell.length_c   1.000
_cell.angle_alpha   90.00
_cell.angle_beta   90.00
_cell.angle_gamma   90.00
#
_symmetry.space_group_name_H-M   'P 1'
#
loop_
_entity.id
_entity.type
_entity.pdbx_description
1 polymer ?
#
loop_
_entity_poly.entity_id
_entity_poly.type
_entity_poly.pdbx_seq_one_letter_code
_entity_poly.pdbx_strand_id
1 'polypeptide(L)' 'MDFSKEELIEAKRQIHSILHKLNASIITLENKENAHRYKSQITLAKRRVQAMEIAEVLITKEMEENL' A
#
# COMPACT_ATOMS: atom_id res chain seq x y z
N MET A 1 -14.76 8.42 -14.03
CA MET A 1 -13.98 7.62 -15.00
C MET A 1 -14.40 6.22 -14.69
N ASP A 2 -15.05 5.55 -15.64
CA ASP A 2 -15.58 4.21 -15.37
C ASP A 2 -14.45 3.22 -15.65
N PHE A 3 -14.01 2.52 -14.60
CA PHE A 3 -12.97 1.49 -14.71
C PHE A 3 -13.65 0.14 -14.95
N SER A 4 -13.09 -0.67 -15.84
CA SER A 4 -13.54 -2.05 -16.01
C SER A 4 -13.23 -2.88 -14.77
N LYS A 5 -13.98 -3.97 -14.58
CA LYS A 5 -13.73 -4.92 -13.49
C LYS A 5 -12.31 -5.49 -13.53
N GLU A 6 -11.80 -5.77 -14.72
CA GLU A 6 -10.44 -6.25 -14.94
C GLU A 6 -9.38 -5.22 -14.51
N GLU A 7 -9.60 -3.94 -14.84
CA GLU A 7 -8.73 -2.85 -14.39
C GLU A 7 -8.73 -2.69 -12.87
N LEU A 8 -9.90 -2.79 -12.23
CA LEU A 8 -10.01 -2.72 -10.77
C LEU A 8 -9.32 -3.91 -10.08
N ILE A 9 -9.47 -5.12 -10.63
CA ILE A 9 -8.77 -6.33 -10.13
C ILE A 9 -7.25 -6.14 -10.23
N GLU A 10 -6.76 -5.67 -11.38
CA GLU A 10 -5.34 -5.45 -11.58
C GLU A 10 -4.80 -4.34 -10.67
N ALA A 11 -5.54 -3.25 -10.52
CA ALA A 11 -5.19 -2.17 -9.61
C ALA A 11 -5.11 -2.66 -8.15
N LYS A 12 -6.09 -3.46 -7.69
CA LYS A 12 -6.06 -4.08 -6.35
C LYS A 12 -4.81 -4.96 -6.17
N ARG A 13 -4.47 -5.77 -7.18
CA ARG A 13 -3.25 -6.60 -7.17
C ARG A 13 -1.98 -5.76 -7.04
N GLN A 14 -1.89 -4.64 -7.75
CA GLN A 14 -0.76 -3.73 -7.65
C GLN A 14 -0.67 -3.09 -6.26
N ILE A 15 -1.79 -2.65 -5.68
CA ILE A 15 -1.83 -2.12 -4.30
C ILE A 15 -1.31 -3.14 -3.31
N HIS A 16 -1.76 -4.41 -3.39
CA HIS A 16 -1.26 -5.49 -2.52
C HIS A 16 0.26 -5.70 -2.66
N SER A 17 0.79 -5.69 -3.89
CA SER A 17 2.23 -5.80 -4.12
C SER A 17 3.01 -4.64 -3.49
N ILE A 18 2.49 -3.42 -3.60
CA ILE A 18 3.11 -2.22 -3.02
C ILE A 18 3.06 -2.28 -1.49
N LEU A 19 1.93 -2.66 -0.89
CA LEU A 19 1.78 -2.85 0.55
C LEU A 19 2.82 -3.84 1.09
N HIS A 20 2.96 -4.99 0.42
CA HIS A 20 3.95 -6.00 0.80
C HIS A 20 5.39 -5.43 0.81
N LYS A 21 5.78 -4.71 -0.26
CA LYS A 21 7.11 -4.10 -0.38
C LYS A 21 7.34 -2.99 0.65
N LEU A 22 6.33 -2.17 0.94
CA LEU A 22 6.43 -1.12 1.95
C LEU A 22 6.61 -1.70 3.35
N ASN A 23 5.85 -2.73 3.70
CA ASN A 23 5.97 -3.42 4.99
C ASN A 23 7.35 -4.09 5.14
N ALA A 24 7.82 -4.80 4.11
CA ALA A 24 9.17 -5.36 4.11
C ALA A 24 10.26 -4.29 4.27
N SER A 25 10.07 -3.13 3.62
CA SER A 25 11.01 -1.99 3.73
C SER A 25 11.02 -1.40 5.14
N ILE A 26 9.85 -1.24 5.78
CA ILE A 26 9.73 -0.77 7.16
C ILE A 26 10.49 -1.71 8.10
N ILE A 27 10.20 -3.02 8.03
CA ILE A 27 10.86 -4.04 8.86
C ILE A 27 12.38 -4.00 8.65
N THR A 28 12.83 -3.90 7.40
CA THR A 28 14.25 -3.83 7.05
C THR A 28 14.92 -2.59 7.66
N LEU A 29 14.26 -1.43 7.62
CA LEU A 29 14.81 -0.18 8.14
C LEU A 29 14.80 -0.14 9.68
N GLU A 30 13.77 -0.69 10.31
CA GLU A 30 13.65 -0.77 11.77
C GLU A 30 14.69 -1.72 12.39
N ASN A 31 15.09 -2.77 11.68
CA ASN A 31 16.09 -3.74 12.13
C ASN A 31 17.56 -3.34 11.88
N LYS A 32 17.83 -2.17 11.29
CA LYS A 32 19.21 -1.68 11.13
C LYS A 32 19.77 -1.20 12.48
N GLU A 33 21.03 -1.50 12.77
CA GLU A 33 21.73 -1.08 14.01
C GLU A 33 21.62 0.43 14.29
N ASN A 34 21.55 1.23 13.23
CA ASN A 34 21.40 2.69 13.27
C ASN A 34 20.00 3.16 12.82
N ALA A 35 18.93 2.43 13.16
CA ALA A 35 17.53 2.72 12.80
C ALA A 35 17.10 4.19 13.01
N HIS A 36 17.63 4.87 14.02
CA HIS A 36 17.36 6.30 14.27
C HIS A 36 17.68 7.21 13.07
N ARG A 37 18.66 6.84 12.22
CA ARG A 37 19.02 7.58 11.01
C ARG A 37 17.97 7.47 9.90
N TYR A 38 17.10 6.46 9.99
CA TYR A 38 16.06 6.19 8.99
C TYR A 38 14.66 6.61 9.45
N LYS A 39 14.55 7.38 10.54
CA LYS A 39 13.26 7.74 11.16
C LYS A 39 12.30 8.42 10.18
N SER A 40 12.80 9.33 9.33
CA SER A 40 11.96 10.02 8.34
C SER A 40 11.47 9.08 7.25
N GLN A 41 12.32 8.15 6.78
CA GLN A 41 11.99 7.13 5.79
C GLN A 41 10.95 6.13 6.34
N ILE A 42 11.15 5.65 7.57
CA ILE A 42 10.19 4.76 8.25
C ILE A 42 8.84 5.47 8.42
N THR A 43 8.85 6.73 8.87
CA THR A 43 7.62 7.52 9.04
C THR A 43 6.88 7.69 7.71
N LEU A 44 7.61 8.01 6.64
CA LEU A 44 7.03 8.17 5.31
C LEU A 44 6.48 6.85 4.77
N ALA A 45 7.19 5.74 4.97
CA ALA A 45 6.74 4.42 4.55
C ALA A 45 5.46 4.00 5.27
N LYS A 46 5.36 4.23 6.59
CA LYS A 46 4.13 3.98 7.37
C LYS A 46 2.94 4.78 6.86
N ARG A 47 3.14 6.06 6.53
CA ARG A 47 2.09 6.91 5.93
C ARG A 47 1.65 6.40 4.55
N ARG A 48 2.59 5.88 3.74
CA ARG A 48 2.27 5.28 2.45
C ARG A 48 1.48 3.98 2.59
N VAL A 49 1.79 3.15 3.59
CA VAL A 49 0.99 1.96 3.92
C VAL A 49 -0.45 2.39 4.21
N GLN A 50 -0.66 3.35 5.11
CA GLN A 50 -2.00 3.87 5.43
C GLN A 50 -2.76 4.38 4.20
N ALA A 51 -2.08 5.12 3.32
CA ALA A 51 -2.70 5.61 2.08
C ALA A 51 -3.09 4.46 1.14
N MET A 52 -2.26 3.42 1.03
CA MET A 52 -2.51 2.25 0.19
C MET A 52 -3.63 1.36 0.76
N GLU A 53 -3.74 1.23 2.08
CA GLU A 53 -4.87 0.55 2.75
C GLU A 53 -6.19 1.26 2.46
N ILE A 54 -6.22 2.61 2.52
CA ILE A 54 -7.39 3.39 2.12
C ILE A 54 -7.73 3.13 0.65
N ALA A 55 -6.74 3.14 -0.24
CA ALA A 55 -6.93 2.88 -1.65
C ALA A 55 -7.49 1.46 -1.92
N GLU A 56 -7.02 0.46 -1.18
CA GLU A 56 -7.54 -0.92 -1.27
C GLU A 56 -9.02 -0.99 -0.89
N VAL A 57 -9.42 -0.33 0.19
CA VAL A 57 -10.82 -0.28 0.64
C VAL A 57 -11.69 0.37 -0.42
N LEU A 58 -11.26 1.50 -0.99
CA LEU A 58 -12.01 2.21 -2.02
C LEU A 58 -12.15 1.37 -3.30
N ILE A 59 -11.08 0.73 -3.77
CA ILE A 59 -11.16 -0.16 -4.95
C ILE A 59 -12.07 -1.35 -4.68
N THR A 60 -12.01 -1.94 -3.48
CA THR A 60 -12.87 -3.07 -3.14
C THR A 60 -14.35 -2.67 -3.16
N LYS A 61 -14.69 -1.50 -2.63
CA LYS A 61 -16.06 -0.96 -2.71
C LYS A 61 -16.51 -0.72 -4.14
N GLU A 62 -15.66 -0.08 -4.96
CA GLU A 62 -15.95 0.14 -6.38
C GLU A 62 -16.20 -1.19 -7.13
N MET A 63 -15.44 -2.24 -6.79
CA MET A 63 -15.65 -3.57 -7.36
C MET A 63 -16.98 -4.19 -6.93
N GLU A 64 -17.43 -3.96 -5.69
CA GLU A 64 -18.70 -4.48 -5.15
C GLU A 64 -19.93 -3.72 -5.67
N GLU A 65 -19.82 -2.41 -5.86
CA GLU A 65 -20.91 -1.56 -6.36
C GLU A 65 -21.17 -1.75 -7.87
N ASN A 66 -20.17 -2.22 -8.62
CA ASN A 66 -20.25 -2.52 -10.06
C ASN A 66 -20.39 -4.03 -10.37
N LEU A 67 -20.76 -4.86 -9.39
CA LEU A 67 -21.01 -6.30 -9.50
C LEU A 67 -22.51 -6.62 -9.51
#